data_AF-A0A6G8FK01-F1
#
_entry.id   AF-A0A6G8FK01-F1
#
_cell.length_a   1.000
_cell.length_b   1.000
_cell.length_c   1.000
_cell.angle_alpha   90.00
_cell.angle_beta   90.00
_cell.angle_gamma   90.00
#
_symmetry.space_group_name_H-M   'P 1'
#
loop_
_entity.id
_entity.type
_entity.pdbx_description
1 polymer ?
#
loop_
_entity_poly.entity_id
_entity_poly.type
_entity_poly.pdbx_seq_one_letter_code
_entity_poly.pdbx_strand_id
1 'polypeptide(L)'
;MEDTKALLWLAVEDYAGLWEAVWELRSIHPDAADGFLLDRARVILSELIEKNLIQLFFYQESSEALWSVASDEVGELLAKAENWVEPKSDEDILIRFSATSAGETRVLTGRAIDIES
;
A
#
# COMPACT_ATOMS: atom_id res chain seq x y z
N MET A 1 -10.07 -0.59 -11.83
CA MET A 1 -10.34 0.84 -11.56
C MET A 1 -10.79 1.04 -10.12
N GLU A 2 -11.69 0.19 -9.59
CA GLU A 2 -12.13 0.26 -8.19
C GLU A 2 -10.99 -0.06 -7.20
N ASP A 3 -10.27 -1.17 -7.39
CA ASP A 3 -9.15 -1.57 -6.52
C ASP A 3 -8.09 -0.47 -6.33
N THR A 4 -7.61 0.11 -7.43
CA THR A 4 -6.57 1.14 -7.36
C THR A 4 -7.08 2.40 -6.66
N LYS A 5 -8.35 2.76 -6.90
CA LYS A 5 -8.96 3.90 -6.22
C LYS A 5 -9.07 3.61 -4.72
N ALA A 6 -9.48 2.41 -4.33
CA ALA A 6 -9.58 1.99 -2.94
C ALA A 6 -8.21 2.05 -2.25
N LEU A 7 -7.17 1.46 -2.85
CA LEU A 7 -5.83 1.47 -2.23
C LEU A 7 -5.19 2.87 -2.19
N LEU A 8 -5.41 3.71 -3.21
CA LEU A 8 -4.96 5.10 -3.16
C LEU A 8 -5.73 5.91 -2.11
N TRP A 9 -7.03 5.64 -1.95
CA TRP A 9 -7.85 6.28 -0.92
C TRP A 9 -7.40 5.86 0.48
N LEU A 10 -7.17 4.57 0.71
CA LEU A 10 -6.60 4.03 1.95
C LEU A 10 -5.27 4.72 2.30
N ALA A 11 -4.40 4.95 1.30
CA ALA A 11 -3.14 5.68 1.50
C ALA A 11 -3.30 7.16 1.89
N VAL A 12 -4.42 7.78 1.52
CA VAL A 12 -4.75 9.19 1.84
C VAL A 12 -5.36 9.31 3.23
N GLU A 13 -6.26 8.40 3.58
CA GLU A 13 -6.94 8.43 4.88
C GLU A 13 -6.01 8.00 6.01
N ASP A 14 -5.26 6.93 5.77
CA ASP A 14 -4.48 6.26 6.79
C ASP A 14 -3.03 6.05 6.38
N TYR A 15 -2.22 5.93 7.42
CA TYR A 15 -0.86 5.46 7.31
C TYR A 15 -0.88 3.92 7.35
N ALA A 16 -1.24 3.31 6.22
CA ALA A 16 -1.69 1.92 6.16
C ALA A 16 -0.55 0.91 5.97
N GLY A 17 -0.68 -0.27 6.56
CA GLY A 17 0.22 -1.41 6.38
C GLY A 17 -0.02 -2.19 5.08
N LEU A 18 1.01 -2.85 4.55
CA LEU A 18 0.86 -3.65 3.32
C LEU A 18 -0.21 -4.76 3.44
N TRP A 19 -0.36 -5.37 4.62
CA TRP A 19 -1.40 -6.40 4.84
C TRP A 19 -2.82 -5.81 4.77
N GLU A 20 -3.00 -4.54 5.16
CA GLU A 20 -4.29 -3.86 5.12
C GLU A 20 -4.75 -3.62 3.69
N ALA A 21 -3.82 -3.46 2.74
CA ALA A 21 -4.18 -3.41 1.32
C ALA A 21 -4.88 -4.71 0.87
N VAL A 22 -4.47 -5.87 1.38
CA VAL A 22 -5.13 -7.15 1.08
C VAL A 22 -6.51 -7.20 1.72
N TRP A 23 -6.68 -6.67 2.93
CA TRP A 23 -7.98 -6.57 3.61
C TRP A 23 -8.94 -5.64 2.90
N GLU A 24 -8.45 -4.49 2.43
CA GLU A 24 -9.24 -3.54 1.66
C GLU A 24 -9.74 -4.20 0.37
N LEU A 25 -8.86 -4.88 -0.37
CA LEU A 25 -9.27 -5.63 -1.56
C LEU A 25 -10.21 -6.80 -1.24
N ARG A 26 -10.08 -7.44 -0.07
CA ARG A 26 -11.00 -8.48 0.38
C ARG A 26 -12.41 -7.94 0.59
N SER A 27 -12.55 -6.71 1.07
CA SER A 27 -13.86 -6.09 1.28
C SER A 27 -14.62 -5.90 -0.04
N ILE A 28 -13.89 -5.66 -1.14
CA ILE A 28 -14.42 -5.49 -2.50
C ILE A 28 -14.63 -6.85 -3.18
N HIS A 29 -13.73 -7.80 -2.95
CA HIS A 29 -13.70 -9.13 -3.57
C HIS A 29 -13.75 -10.25 -2.52
N PRO A 30 -14.88 -10.44 -1.81
CA PRO A 30 -14.95 -11.33 -0.65
C PRO A 30 -14.62 -12.79 -0.99
N ASP A 31 -15.03 -13.25 -2.17
CA ASP A 31 -14.90 -14.64 -2.61
C ASP A 31 -13.58 -14.95 -3.37
N ALA A 32 -12.71 -13.96 -3.54
CA ALA A 32 -11.45 -14.15 -4.25
C ALA A 32 -10.47 -15.05 -3.48
N ALA A 33 -9.49 -15.66 -4.14
CA ALA A 33 -8.44 -16.39 -3.45
C ALA A 33 -7.41 -15.43 -2.80
N ASP A 34 -6.85 -15.80 -1.65
CA ASP A 34 -5.85 -14.98 -0.92
C ASP A 34 -4.65 -14.60 -1.79
N GLY A 35 -4.13 -15.59 -2.54
CA GLY A 35 -3.01 -15.35 -3.47
C GLY A 35 -3.34 -14.34 -4.56
N PHE A 36 -4.59 -14.35 -5.07
CA PHE A 36 -5.02 -13.38 -6.06
C PHE A 36 -5.04 -11.96 -5.48
N LEU A 37 -5.56 -11.78 -4.26
CA LEU A 37 -5.59 -10.45 -3.64
C LEU A 37 -4.20 -9.93 -3.30
N LEU A 38 -3.31 -10.80 -2.83
CA LEU A 38 -1.93 -10.44 -2.56
C LEU A 38 -1.21 -9.98 -3.83
N ASP A 39 -1.29 -10.75 -4.91
CA ASP A 39 -0.68 -10.39 -6.19
C ASP A 39 -1.29 -9.11 -6.76
N ARG A 40 -2.61 -8.94 -6.60
CA ARG A 40 -3.31 -7.73 -7.03
C ARG A 40 -2.86 -6.49 -6.26
N ALA A 41 -2.75 -6.58 -4.94
CA ALA A 41 -2.25 -5.50 -4.10
C ALA A 41 -0.81 -5.12 -4.46
N ARG A 42 0.07 -6.11 -4.65
CA ARG A 42 1.46 -5.89 -5.09
C ARG A 42 1.55 -5.10 -6.39
N VAL A 43 0.81 -5.51 -7.40
CA VAL A 43 0.80 -4.83 -8.71
C VAL A 43 0.33 -3.39 -8.54
N ILE A 44 -0.79 -3.17 -7.87
CA ILE A 44 -1.35 -1.83 -7.68
C ILE A 44 -0.41 -0.92 -6.89
N LEU A 45 0.13 -1.38 -5.76
CA LEU A 45 1.03 -0.56 -4.95
C LEU A 45 2.32 -0.24 -5.72
N SER A 46 2.85 -1.19 -6.50
CA SER A 46 4.02 -0.94 -7.36
C SER A 46 3.73 0.15 -8.39
N GLU A 47 2.60 0.06 -9.10
CA GLU A 47 2.19 1.07 -10.08
C GLU A 47 1.97 2.46 -9.46
N LEU A 48 1.39 2.51 -8.25
CA LEU A 48 1.18 3.76 -7.52
C LEU A 48 2.50 4.40 -7.09
N ILE A 49 3.48 3.60 -6.67
CA ILE A 49 4.83 4.07 -6.31
C ILE A 49 5.57 4.55 -7.55
N GLU A 50 5.54 3.80 -8.65
CA GLU A 50 6.14 4.20 -9.93
C GLU A 50 5.59 5.53 -10.44
N LYS A 51 4.30 5.79 -10.21
CA LYS A 51 3.64 7.06 -10.53
C LYS A 51 3.86 8.15 -9.49
N ASN A 52 4.65 7.90 -8.45
CA ASN A 52 4.91 8.79 -7.32
C ASN A 52 3.61 9.26 -6.63
N LEU A 53 2.58 8.40 -6.56
CA LEU A 53 1.30 8.68 -5.92
C LEU A 53 1.29 8.22 -4.46
N ILE A 54 2.06 7.19 -4.13
CA ILE A 54 2.28 6.75 -2.76
C ILE A 54 3.78 6.55 -2.53
N GLN A 55 4.19 6.43 -1.28
CA GLN A 55 5.55 6.09 -0.89
C GLN A 55 5.54 5.12 0.30
N LEU A 56 6.62 4.34 0.44
CA LEU A 56 6.78 3.38 1.52
C LEU A 56 7.63 3.94 2.66
N PHE A 57 7.37 3.41 3.84
CA PHE A 57 8.10 3.73 5.04
C PHE A 57 8.19 2.50 5.94
N PHE A 58 9.25 2.48 6.71
CA PHE A 58 9.33 1.62 7.86
C PHE A 58 8.70 2.32 9.06
N TYR A 59 8.00 1.55 9.87
CA TYR A 59 7.32 2.04 11.05
C TYR A 59 7.46 1.05 12.20
N GLN A 60 7.67 1.55 13.42
CA GLN A 60 7.64 0.75 14.64
C GLN A 60 6.68 1.38 15.64
N GLU A 61 5.67 0.62 16.09
CA GLU A 61 4.59 1.13 16.94
C GLU A 61 5.11 1.46 18.35
N SER A 62 5.95 0.60 18.95
CA SER A 62 6.46 0.77 20.33
C SER A 62 7.22 2.09 20.56
N SER A 63 7.87 2.60 19.51
CA SER A 63 8.65 3.83 19.54
C SER A 63 8.00 4.99 18.79
N GLU A 64 6.85 4.75 18.15
CA GLU A 64 6.22 5.65 17.16
C GLU A 64 7.22 6.14 16.09
N ALA A 65 8.28 5.35 15.84
CA ALA A 65 9.36 5.76 14.95
C ALA A 65 8.97 5.49 13.50
N LEU A 66 9.28 6.47 12.64
CA LEU A 66 8.95 6.44 11.23
C LEU A 66 10.11 6.89 10.37
N TRP A 67 10.45 6.11 9.35
CA TRP A 67 11.51 6.45 8.40
C TRP A 67 11.20 6.02 6.98
N SER A 68 11.57 6.87 6.02
CA SER A 68 11.34 6.62 4.60
C SER A 68 12.16 5.43 4.11
N VAL A 69 11.51 4.61 3.27
CA VAL A 69 12.15 3.54 2.51
C VAL A 69 12.88 4.14 1.32
N ALA A 70 14.11 3.70 1.06
CA ALA A 70 14.83 4.14 -0.14
C ALA A 70 14.23 3.50 -1.41
N SER A 71 14.25 4.23 -2.52
CA SER A 71 13.58 3.80 -3.76
C SER A 71 14.11 2.45 -4.30
N ASP A 72 15.37 2.13 -4.05
CA ASP A 72 16.02 0.88 -4.46
C ASP A 72 15.64 -0.32 -3.57
N GLU A 73 15.09 -0.09 -2.37
CA GLU A 73 14.62 -1.15 -1.47
C GLU A 73 13.16 -1.55 -1.72
N VAL A 74 12.37 -0.68 -2.36
CA VAL A 74 10.92 -0.86 -2.55
C VAL A 74 10.58 -2.22 -3.17
N GLY A 75 11.25 -2.58 -4.26
CA GLY A 75 10.96 -3.82 -4.98
C GLY A 75 11.21 -5.07 -4.12
N GLU A 76 12.27 -5.07 -3.31
CA GLU A 76 12.58 -6.16 -2.40
C GLU A 76 11.52 -6.25 -1.29
N LEU A 77 11.11 -5.12 -0.72
CA LEU A 77 10.12 -5.09 0.36
C LEU A 77 8.74 -5.58 -0.10
N LEU A 78 8.30 -5.22 -1.31
CA LEU A 78 7.04 -5.71 -1.86
C LEU A 78 7.10 -7.21 -2.22
N ALA A 79 8.27 -7.74 -2.56
CA ALA A 79 8.45 -9.15 -2.89
C ALA A 79 8.46 -10.08 -1.66
N LYS A 80 8.98 -9.60 -0.52
CA LYS A 80 9.09 -10.38 0.72
C LYS A 80 7.72 -10.66 1.33
N ALA A 81 7.33 -11.93 1.38
CA ALA A 81 6.02 -12.36 1.90
C ALA A 81 5.78 -11.97 3.37
N GLU A 82 6.83 -11.92 4.19
CA GLU A 82 6.74 -11.55 5.60
C GLU A 82 6.23 -10.12 5.82
N ASN A 83 6.49 -9.19 4.89
CA ASN A 83 6.03 -7.81 4.98
C ASN A 83 4.52 -7.65 4.73
N TRP A 84 3.86 -8.71 4.25
CA TRP A 84 2.42 -8.74 3.95
C TRP A 84 1.60 -9.45 5.03
N VAL A 85 2.24 -9.80 6.14
CA VAL A 85 1.59 -10.44 7.27
C VAL A 85 1.33 -9.39 8.34
N GLU A 86 0.14 -9.44 8.95
CA GLU A 86 -0.19 -8.62 10.11
C GLU A 86 0.84 -8.85 11.23
N PRO A 87 1.35 -7.78 11.86
CA PRO A 87 2.33 -7.91 12.92
C PRO A 87 1.77 -8.61 14.15
N LYS A 88 2.67 -9.18 14.95
CA LYS A 88 2.31 -9.92 16.18
C LYS A 88 2.66 -9.15 17.44
N SER A 89 3.48 -8.11 17.31
CA SER A 89 3.94 -7.28 18.41
C SER A 89 4.18 -5.85 17.95
N ASP A 90 3.99 -4.90 18.86
CA ASP A 90 4.30 -3.49 18.65
C ASP A 90 5.81 -3.22 18.43
N GLU A 91 6.66 -4.20 18.74
CA GLU A 91 8.11 -4.14 18.48
C GLU A 91 8.49 -4.51 17.04
N ASP A 92 7.58 -5.13 16.30
CA ASP A 92 7.82 -5.53 14.90
C ASP A 92 7.98 -4.28 14.01
N ILE A 93 8.96 -4.30 13.12
CA ILE A 93 9.13 -3.26 12.10
C ILE A 93 8.18 -3.56 10.94
N LEU A 94 7.31 -2.60 10.64
CA LEU A 94 6.25 -2.70 9.64
C LEU A 94 6.63 -1.94 8.39
N ILE A 95 6.11 -2.39 7.25
CA ILE A 95 6.10 -1.58 6.03
C ILE A 95 4.73 -0.94 5.91
N ARG A 96 4.71 0.40 5.97
CA ARG A 96 3.51 1.21 5.77
C ARG A 96 3.63 2.04 4.51
N PHE A 97 2.50 2.37 3.90
CA PHE A 97 2.40 3.24 2.74
C PHE A 97 1.45 4.39 3.02
N SER A 98 1.74 5.52 2.40
CA SER A 98 0.88 6.69 2.48
C SER A 98 0.98 7.50 1.18
N ALA A 99 -0.05 8.26 0.90
CA ALA A 99 -0.13 9.11 -0.27
C ALA A 99 0.97 10.18 -0.24
N THR A 100 1.52 10.47 -1.41
CA THR A 100 2.29 11.70 -1.60
C THR A 100 1.34 12.86 -1.84
N SER A 101 1.84 14.10 -1.85
CA SER A 101 1.04 15.26 -2.25
C SER A 101 0.43 15.11 -3.66
N ALA A 102 1.10 14.35 -4.54
CA ALA A 102 0.56 14.03 -5.87
C ALA A 102 -0.59 13.01 -5.79
N GLY A 103 -0.47 12.01 -4.91
CA GLY A 103 -1.55 11.05 -4.60
C GLY A 103 -2.80 11.73 -4.03
N GLU A 104 -2.64 12.57 -3.02
CA GLU A 104 -3.73 13.35 -2.43
C GLU A 104 -4.44 14.22 -3.48
N THR A 105 -3.65 14.97 -4.27
CA THR A 105 -4.20 15.80 -5.35
C THR A 105 -4.96 14.97 -6.38
N ARG A 106 -4.47 13.76 -6.68
CA ARG A 106 -5.11 12.86 -7.64
C ARG A 106 -6.49 12.43 -7.17
N VAL A 107 -6.62 12.10 -5.90
CA VAL A 107 -7.89 11.74 -5.27
C VAL A 107 -8.87 12.92 -5.29
N LEU A 108 -8.41 14.11 -4.84
CA LEU A 108 -9.26 15.30 -4.71
C LEU A 108 -9.76 15.86 -6.05
N THR A 109 -8.96 15.73 -7.12
CA THR A 109 -9.31 16.28 -8.44
C THR A 109 -10.15 15.34 -9.31
N GLY A 110 -10.35 14.08 -8.88
CA GLY A 110 -11.16 13.10 -9.60
C GLY A 110 -10.66 12.74 -11.01
N ARG A 111 -9.41 13.12 -11.37
CA ARG A 111 -8.83 12.74 -12.67
C ARG A 111 -8.66 11.22 -12.71
N ALA A 112 -9.40 10.59 -13.62
CA ALA A 112 -9.49 9.14 -13.78
C ALA A 112 -8.13 8.46 -13.62
N ILE A 113 -8.07 7.43 -12.77
CA ILE A 113 -6.91 6.58 -12.59
C ILE A 113 -6.76 5.73 -13.85
N ASP A 114 -6.28 6.34 -14.93
CA ASP A 114 -5.93 5.66 -16.16
C ASP A 114 -4.64 4.86 -15.90
N ILE A 115 -4.80 3.56 -15.74
CA ILE A 115 -3.72 2.59 -15.77
C ILE A 115 -4.01 1.72 -16.99
N GLU A 116 -3.33 2.01 -18.10
CA GLU A 116 -3.37 1.13 -19.25
C GLU A 116 -2.71 -0.20 -18.87
N SER A 117 -3.43 -1.29 -19.17
CA SER A 117 -3.01 -2.68 -18.96
C SER A 117 -2.23 -3.21 -20.16
#